data_AF-A0A523PDI6-F1
#
_entry.id   AF-A0A523PDI6-F1
#
_cell.length_a   1.000
_cell.length_b   1.000
_cell.length_c   1.000
_cell.angle_alpha   90.00
_cell.angle_beta   90.00
_cell.angle_gamma   90.00
#
_symmetry.space_group_name_H-M   'P 1'
#
loop_
_entity.id
_entity.type
_entity.pdbx_description
1 polymer ?
#
loop_
_entity_poly.entity_id
_entity_poly.type
_entity_poly.pdbx_seq_one_letter_code
_entity_poly.pdbx_strand_id
1 'polypeptide(L)' 'ADLQFADLRGARLDGADLSDTLLGEAIWTTGEICRRGSIGGCVIR' A
#
# COMPACT_ATOMS: atom_id res chain seq x y z
N ALA A 1 -6.76 -7.46 2.74
CA ALA A 1 -7.58 -6.84 1.68
C ALA A 1 -6.78 -6.80 0.38
N ASP A 2 -7.41 -6.56 -0.78
CA ASP A 2 -6.68 -6.31 -2.03
C ASP A 2 -6.73 -4.82 -2.36
N LEU A 3 -5.57 -4.17 -2.28
CA LEU A 3 -5.36 -2.77 -2.63
C LEU A 3 -4.28 -2.64 -3.71
N GLN A 4 -4.04 -3.69 -4.49
CA GLN A 4 -3.11 -3.61 -5.61
C GLN A 4 -3.56 -2.52 -6.59
N PHE A 5 -2.61 -1.75 -7.13
CA PHE A 5 -2.86 -0.62 -8.03
C PHE A 5 -3.73 0.52 -7.45
N ALA A 6 -4.06 0.49 -6.16
CA ALA A 6 -4.83 1.54 -5.51
C ALA A 6 -3.99 2.82 -5.36
N ASP A 7 -4.67 3.96 -5.39
CA ASP A 7 -4.08 5.25 -5.03
C ASP A 7 -4.44 5.60 -3.58
N LEU A 8 -3.45 5.54 -2.69
CA LEU A 8 -3.60 5.80 -1.26
C LEU A 8 -3.14 7.21 -0.86
N ARG A 9 -2.85 8.10 -1.81
CA ARG A 9 -2.46 9.48 -1.50
C ARG A 9 -3.54 10.16 -0.65
N GLY A 10 -3.14 10.67 0.51
CA GLY A 10 -4.05 11.31 1.47
C GLY A 10 -4.90 10.36 2.30
N ALA A 11 -4.76 9.03 2.15
CA ALA A 11 -5.43 8.08 3.03
C ALA A 11 -4.87 8.16 4.47
N ARG A 12 -5.78 8.17 5.46
CA ARG A 12 -5.41 8.00 6.87
C ARG A 12 -5.36 6.52 7.21
N LEU A 13 -4.16 5.98 7.38
CA LEU A 13 -3.94 4.56 7.71
C LEU A 13 -3.60 4.34 9.19
N ASP A 14 -3.61 5.39 10.02
CA ASP A 14 -3.32 5.28 11.46
C ASP A 14 -4.27 4.28 12.13
N GLY A 15 -3.69 3.22 12.69
CA GLY A 15 -4.45 2.15 13.36
C GLY A 15 -5.15 1.16 12.42
N ALA A 16 -4.98 1.27 11.10
CA ALA A 16 -5.45 0.26 10.16
C ALA A 16 -4.58 -0.99 10.26
N ASP A 17 -5.21 -2.17 10.40
CA ASP A 17 -4.51 -3.44 10.27
C ASP A 17 -4.35 -3.78 8.79
N LEU A 18 -3.10 -3.69 8.31
CA LEU A 18 -2.75 -3.97 6.93
C LEU A 18 -2.01 -5.29 6.77
N SER A 19 -1.81 -6.08 7.83
CA SER A 19 -0.86 -7.20 7.91
C SER A 19 -0.93 -8.17 6.72
N ASP A 20 -2.14 -8.46 6.21
CA ASP A 20 -2.37 -9.36 5.07
C ASP A 20 -2.94 -8.61 3.84
N THR A 21 -2.66 -7.33 3.71
CA THR A 21 -3.16 -6.51 2.59
C THR A 21 -2.17 -6.51 1.44
N LEU A 22 -2.66 -6.87 0.25
CA LEU A 22 -1.88 -6.84 -0.98
C LEU A 22 -1.77 -5.39 -1.48
N LEU A 23 -0.54 -4.91 -1.59
CA LEU A 23 -0.23 -3.51 -1.94
C LEU A 23 0.65 -3.40 -3.18
N GLY A 24 0.90 -4.51 -3.89
CA GLY A 24 1.72 -4.50 -5.10
C GLY A 24 1.20 -3.48 -6.12
N GLU A 25 2.10 -2.62 -6.62
CA GLU A 25 1.82 -1.56 -7.60
C GLU A 25 0.88 -0.45 -7.10
N ALA A 26 0.53 -0.42 -5.82
CA ALA A 26 -0.22 0.69 -5.23
C ALA A 26 0.64 1.97 -5.15
N ILE A 27 0.01 3.14 -5.22
CA ILE A 27 0.62 4.42 -4.87
C ILE A 27 0.41 4.63 -3.37
N TRP A 28 1.49 4.68 -2.59
CA TRP A 28 1.42 4.83 -1.14
C TRP A 28 0.97 6.22 -0.71
N THR A 29 0.73 6.41 0.59
CA THR A 29 0.26 7.68 1.17
C THR A 29 1.18 8.87 0.88
N THR A 30 2.47 8.59 0.70
CA THR A 30 3.53 9.56 0.39
C THR A 30 3.80 9.71 -1.11
N GLY A 31 3.14 8.92 -1.97
CA GLY A 31 3.17 9.04 -3.42
C GLY A 31 4.11 8.08 -4.16
N GLU A 32 4.87 7.25 -3.44
CA GLU A 32 5.73 6.24 -4.05
C GLU A 32 4.95 5.01 -4.50
N ILE A 33 5.44 4.34 -5.54
CA ILE A 33 4.84 3.10 -6.03
C ILE A 33 5.43 1.91 -5.27
N CYS A 34 4.55 1.11 -4.70
CA CYS A 34 4.91 -0.12 -4.00
C CYS A 34 5.37 -1.19 -4.99
N ARG A 35 6.49 -1.84 -4.67
CA ARG A 35 7.03 -2.98 -5.39
C ARG A 35 5.98 -4.08 -5.47
N ARG A 36 5.92 -4.74 -6.63
CA ARG A 36 5.14 -5.97 -6.83
C ARG A 36 5.39 -6.96 -5.68
N GLY A 37 4.31 -7.51 -5.12
CA GLY A 37 4.38 -8.45 -3.99
C GLY A 37 4.49 -7.80 -2.61
N SER A 38 4.35 -6.47 -2.49
CA SER A 38 4.21 -5.80 -1.19
C SER A 38 2.98 -6.32 -0.44
N ILE A 39 3.18 -6.77 0.80
CA ILE A 39 2.15 -7.29 1.72
C ILE A 39 2.38 -6.62 3.07
N GLY A 40 1.32 -6.22 3.77
CA GLY A 40 1.47 -5.62 5.11
C GLY A 40 1.85 -4.15 5.08
N GLY A 41 2.71 -3.77 4.15
CA GLY A 41 3.19 -2.42 3.94
C GLY A 41 3.80 -2.23 2.56
N CYS A 42 4.09 -0.98 2.23
CA CYS A 42 4.69 -0.61 0.96
C CYS A 42 6.21 -0.79 1.01
N VAL A 43 6.73 -1.74 0.22
CA VAL A 43 8.16 -1.82 -0.06
C VAL A 43 8.42 -1.04 -1.33
N ILE A 44 9.26 -0.01 -1.28
CA ILE A 44 9.45 0.88 -2.43
C ILE A 44 10.27 0.17 -3.52
N ARG A 45 9.92 0.42 -4.80
CA ARG A 45 10.70 -0.06 -5.95
C ARG A 45 12.11 0.50 -5.96
#